data_AF-A0A9E1SPY0-F1
#
_entry.id   AF-A0A9E1SPY0-F1
#
_cell.length_a   1.000
_cell.length_b   1.000
_cell.length_c   1.000
_cell.angle_alpha   90.00
_cell.angle_beta   90.00
_cell.angle_gamma   90.00
#
_symmetry.space_group_name_H-M   'P 1'
#
loop_
_entity.id
_entity.type
_entity.pdbx_description
1 polymer ?
#
loop_
_entity_poly.entity_id
_entity_poly.type
_entity_poly.pdbx_seq_one_letter_code
_entity_poly.pdbx_strand_id
1 'polypeptide(L)'
;MNYSNIEAIQQCEVCGASAQQSTAQQSDFNCLFCGFKKLASSETDQPNDELIFAPDVNEFFKNKYSALNKGETFELSVPVSRFYKTPTPHPNQINFFKSKNIMFLIEQHGFQMVKRKSRFSTQLSLTIRRV
;
A
#
# COMPACT_ATOMS: atom_id res chain seq x y z
N MET A 1 -0.38 -4.20 47.24
CA MET A 1 0.48 -5.11 46.45
C MET A 1 0.64 -4.50 45.07
N ASN A 2 1.88 -4.15 44.71
CA ASN A 2 2.22 -3.40 43.49
C ASN A 2 2.07 -4.30 42.26
N TYR A 3 1.23 -3.89 41.31
CA TYR A 3 1.21 -4.48 39.97
C TYR A 3 2.34 -3.86 39.14
N SER A 4 3.27 -4.71 38.73
CA SER A 4 4.41 -4.39 37.88
C SER A 4 3.94 -3.81 36.55
N ASN A 5 4.41 -2.59 36.23
CA ASN A 5 4.34 -2.03 34.88
C ASN A 5 5.17 -2.93 33.95
N ILE A 6 4.54 -3.56 32.97
CA ILE A 6 5.23 -4.28 31.90
C ILE A 6 5.69 -3.22 30.89
N GLU A 7 6.98 -2.88 30.92
CA GLU A 7 7.60 -2.02 29.92
C GLU A 7 7.63 -2.76 28.57
N ALA A 8 6.76 -2.36 27.64
CA ALA A 8 6.79 -2.88 26.28
C ALA A 8 7.94 -2.20 25.51
N ILE A 9 9.02 -2.94 25.27
CA ILE A 9 10.14 -2.48 24.42
C ILE A 9 9.67 -2.53 22.97
N GLN A 10 9.43 -1.36 22.36
CA GLN A 10 9.16 -1.26 20.93
C GLN A 10 10.48 -1.00 20.19
N GLN A 11 10.82 -1.88 19.26
CA GLN A 11 11.94 -1.70 18.34
C GLN A 11 11.47 -0.90 17.12
N CYS A 12 12.29 0.07 16.70
CA CYS A 12 12.07 0.76 15.44
C CYS A 12 12.24 -0.22 14.27
N GLU A 13 11.20 -0.35 13.45
CA GLU A 13 11.20 -1.21 12.26
C GLU A 13 12.24 -0.79 11.19
N VAL A 14 12.72 0.47 11.24
CA VAL A 14 13.65 1.02 10.25
C VAL A 14 15.12 0.87 10.67
N CYS A 15 15.44 1.15 11.93
CA CYS A 15 16.83 1.18 12.40
C CYS A 15 17.13 0.21 13.55
N GLY A 16 16.15 -0.55 14.04
CA GLY A 16 16.30 -1.50 15.15
C GLY A 16 16.49 -0.86 16.52
N ALA A 17 16.48 0.48 16.61
CA ALA A 17 16.63 1.17 17.89
C ALA A 17 15.47 0.82 18.84
N SER A 18 15.81 0.40 20.05
CA SER A 18 14.85 0.03 21.09
C SER A 18 14.56 1.25 21.95
N ALA A 19 13.28 1.64 22.08
CA ALA A 19 12.86 2.72 22.97
C ALA A 19 11.93 2.16 24.06
N GLN A 20 12.22 2.47 25.33
CA GLN A 20 11.32 2.21 26.44
C GLN A 20 10.20 3.26 26.41
N GLN A 21 8.95 2.84 26.24
CA GLN A 21 7.80 3.73 26.42
C GLN A 21 6.92 3.22 27.56
N SER A 22 6.57 4.14 28.45
CA SER A 22 5.57 3.96 29.49
C SER A 22 4.18 3.84 28.85
N THR A 23 3.47 2.78 29.20
CA THR A 23 2.12 2.44 28.76
C THR A 23 1.11 3.53 29.14
N ALA A 24 0.85 4.46 28.21
CA ALA A 24 -0.37 5.23 28.17
C ALA A 24 -0.60 5.71 26.73
N GLN A 25 -1.55 5.06 26.06
CA GLN A 25 -2.21 5.48 24.82
C GLN A 25 -1.39 5.45 23.52
N GLN A 26 -1.86 4.59 22.62
CA GLN A 26 -1.54 4.52 21.20
C GLN A 26 -1.76 5.88 20.53
N SER A 27 -0.72 6.66 20.33
CA SER A 27 -0.72 7.75 19.36
C SER A 27 0.72 8.16 19.10
N ASP A 28 1.19 7.88 17.90
CA ASP A 28 2.44 8.37 17.29
C ASP A 28 3.76 7.83 17.87
N PHE A 29 4.23 6.70 17.33
CA PHE A 29 5.61 6.28 17.54
C PHE A 29 6.54 7.16 16.71
N ASN A 30 7.40 7.94 17.34
CA ASN A 30 8.47 8.69 16.68
C ASN A 30 9.84 8.16 17.13
N CYS A 31 10.62 7.62 16.20
CA CYS A 31 11.98 7.17 16.47
C CYS A 31 12.91 8.36 16.60
N LEU A 32 13.49 8.56 17.77
CA LEU A 32 14.48 9.62 18.03
C LEU A 32 15.81 9.43 17.27
N PHE A 33 16.09 8.22 16.79
CA PHE A 33 17.35 7.91 16.10
C PHE A 33 17.29 8.19 14.60
N CYS A 34 16.21 7.79 13.93
CA CYS A 34 16.07 7.95 12.47
C CYS A 34 14.94 8.89 12.04
N GLY A 35 14.16 9.43 12.98
CA GLY A 35 13.03 10.32 12.70
C GLY A 35 11.79 9.62 12.11
N PHE A 36 11.76 8.28 12.12
CA PHE A 36 10.62 7.51 11.64
C PHE A 36 9.37 7.76 12.50
N LYS A 37 8.26 8.17 11.87
CA LYS A 37 6.98 8.40 12.54
C LYS A 37 5.95 7.37 12.08
N LYS A 38 5.35 6.64 13.01
CA LYS A 38 4.24 5.71 12.80
C LYS A 38 2.96 6.38 13.31
N LEU A 39 2.14 6.91 12.40
CA LEU A 39 0.83 7.44 12.75
C LEU A 39 -0.13 6.30 13.06
N ALA A 40 -0.72 6.33 14.26
CA ALA A 40 -1.71 5.35 14.70
C ALA A 40 -3.12 5.86 14.31
N SER A 41 -3.45 5.82 13.02
CA SER A 41 -4.84 5.78 12.51
C SER A 41 -4.85 5.94 10.99
N SER A 42 -5.05 4.83 10.32
CA SER A 42 -6.03 4.77 9.24
C SER A 42 -6.70 3.42 9.41
N GLU A 43 -7.79 3.43 10.18
CA GLU A 43 -8.82 2.42 9.99
C GLU A 43 -9.15 2.39 8.49
N THR A 44 -9.24 1.16 7.98
CA THR A 44 -9.68 0.79 6.65
C THR A 44 -10.99 1.48 6.28
N ASP A 45 -10.90 2.58 5.52
CA ASP A 45 -12.01 3.09 4.74
C ASP A 45 -11.81 2.72 3.26
N GLN A 46 -12.53 1.67 2.88
CA GLN A 46 -12.76 1.12 1.54
C GLN A 46 -11.85 -0.03 1.06
N PRO A 47 -12.43 -1.08 0.43
CA PRO A 47 -11.75 -2.30 0.04
C PRO A 47 -10.95 -2.05 -1.24
N ASN A 48 -9.81 -1.40 -1.12
CA ASN A 48 -8.74 -1.51 -2.08
C ASN A 48 -7.56 -2.06 -1.31
N ASP A 49 -7.52 -3.38 -1.11
CA ASP A 49 -6.26 -4.07 -0.85
C ASP A 49 -5.28 -3.54 -1.89
N GLU A 50 -4.36 -2.66 -1.49
CA GLU A 50 -3.52 -1.99 -2.47
C GLU A 50 -2.76 -3.10 -3.20
N LEU A 51 -2.82 -3.13 -4.53
CA LEU A 51 -2.24 -4.18 -5.38
C LEU A 51 -0.79 -4.53 -5.00
N ILE A 52 -0.09 -3.58 -4.39
CA ILE A 52 1.28 -3.70 -3.90
C ILE A 52 1.46 -4.61 -2.68
N PHE A 53 0.41 -4.82 -1.87
CA PHE A 53 0.40 -5.65 -0.67
C PHE A 53 -0.31 -7.00 -0.89
N ALA A 54 -0.99 -7.18 -2.02
CA ALA A 54 -1.67 -8.44 -2.32
C ALA A 54 -0.65 -9.59 -2.47
N PRO A 55 -0.79 -10.71 -1.75
CA PRO A 55 0.11 -11.85 -1.91
C PRO A 55 -0.02 -12.51 -3.29
N ASP A 56 -1.24 -12.54 -3.86
CA ASP A 56 -1.49 -12.94 -5.24
C ASP A 56 -2.26 -11.83 -6.00
N VAL A 57 -1.58 -11.28 -6.99
CA VAL A 57 -2.10 -10.24 -7.89
C VAL A 57 -3.27 -10.74 -8.73
N ASN A 58 -3.25 -12.02 -9.13
CA ASN A 58 -4.29 -12.59 -9.98
C ASN A 58 -5.59 -12.80 -9.21
N GLU A 59 -5.51 -13.26 -7.98
CA GLU A 59 -6.69 -13.40 -7.12
C GLU A 59 -7.32 -12.03 -6.84
N PHE A 60 -6.49 -11.00 -6.60
CA PHE A 60 -6.97 -9.64 -6.45
C PHE A 60 -7.82 -9.19 -7.66
N PHE A 61 -7.31 -9.36 -8.89
CA PHE A 61 -8.04 -8.96 -10.09
C PHE A 61 -9.29 -9.82 -10.33
N LYS A 62 -9.26 -11.11 -10.03
CA LYS A 62 -10.44 -11.98 -10.10
C LYS A 62 -11.53 -11.54 -9.13
N ASN A 63 -11.17 -11.24 -7.89
CA ASN A 63 -12.10 -10.78 -6.86
C ASN A 63 -12.70 -9.43 -7.24
N LYS A 64 -11.88 -8.49 -7.74
CA LYS A 64 -12.37 -7.23 -8.29
C LYS A 64 -13.27 -7.43 -9.50
N TYR A 65 -12.92 -8.34 -10.42
CA TYR A 65 -13.73 -8.59 -11.60
C TYR A 65 -15.12 -9.09 -11.19
N SER A 66 -15.18 -10.06 -10.26
CA SER A 66 -16.43 -10.60 -9.72
C SER A 66 -17.28 -9.57 -8.97
N ALA A 67 -16.64 -8.61 -8.28
CA ALA A 67 -17.32 -7.58 -7.50
C ALA A 67 -17.92 -6.43 -8.35
N LEU A 68 -17.34 -6.12 -9.52
CA LEU A 68 -17.82 -5.04 -10.39
C LEU A 68 -18.84 -5.54 -11.41
N ASN A 69 -19.87 -4.77 -11.73
CA ASN A 69 -20.75 -5.05 -12.87
C ASN A 69 -20.10 -4.66 -14.21
N LYS A 70 -20.62 -5.20 -15.31
CA LYS A 70 -20.16 -4.81 -16.66
C LYS A 70 -20.32 -3.32 -16.88
N GLY A 71 -19.24 -2.65 -17.27
CA GLY A 71 -19.22 -1.21 -17.51
C GLY A 71 -18.92 -0.35 -16.28
N GLU A 72 -18.91 -0.93 -15.07
CA GLU A 72 -18.48 -0.19 -13.89
C GLU A 72 -16.97 0.08 -13.92
N THR A 73 -16.59 1.14 -13.21
CA THR A 73 -15.21 1.62 -13.19
C THR A 73 -14.68 1.72 -11.78
N PHE A 74 -13.39 1.50 -11.62
CA PHE A 74 -12.68 1.73 -10.36
C PHE A 74 -11.37 2.47 -10.60
N GLU A 75 -10.87 3.13 -9.56
CA GLU A 75 -9.56 3.77 -9.58
C GLU A 75 -8.48 2.82 -9.03
N LEU A 76 -7.38 2.69 -9.75
CA LEU A 76 -6.19 1.96 -9.33
C LEU A 76 -5.01 2.93 -9.22
N SER A 77 -4.41 3.02 -8.05
CA SER A 77 -3.21 3.81 -7.80
C SER A 77 -2.09 2.90 -7.33
N VAL A 78 -0.96 2.94 -8.04
CA VAL A 78 0.13 1.98 -7.85
C VAL A 78 1.48 2.65 -8.13
N PRO A 79 2.49 2.48 -7.24
CA PRO A 79 3.85 2.91 -7.51
C PRO A 79 4.45 2.08 -8.65
N VAL A 80 5.06 2.76 -9.62
CA VAL A 80 5.68 2.12 -10.78
C VAL A 80 7.13 2.57 -10.95
N SER A 81 8.00 1.60 -11.19
CA SER A 81 9.39 1.86 -11.57
C SER A 81 9.46 2.44 -12.98
N ARG A 82 10.34 3.43 -13.16
CA ARG A 82 10.67 4.04 -14.46
C ARG A 82 12.17 3.96 -14.73
N PHE A 83 12.55 4.14 -15.99
CA PHE A 83 13.95 4.09 -16.41
C PHE A 83 14.81 5.16 -15.72
N TYR A 84 14.23 6.32 -15.37
CA TYR A 84 14.91 7.46 -14.77
C TYR A 84 14.66 7.65 -13.27
N LYS A 85 13.73 6.88 -12.67
CA LYS A 85 13.38 7.04 -11.26
C LYS A 85 12.70 5.79 -10.72
N THR A 86 13.24 5.26 -9.63
CA THR A 86 12.61 4.22 -8.82
C THR A 86 11.75 4.88 -7.74
N PRO A 87 10.48 4.46 -7.58
CA PRO A 87 9.66 4.92 -6.45
C PRO A 87 10.31 4.47 -5.13
N THR A 88 10.15 5.28 -4.09
CA THR A 88 10.45 4.83 -2.73
C THR A 88 9.48 3.70 -2.38
N PRO A 89 9.98 2.51 -2.02
CA PRO A 89 9.11 1.39 -1.65
C PRO A 89 8.30 1.74 -0.40
N HIS A 90 7.06 1.28 -0.35
CA HIS A 90 6.26 1.36 0.87
C HIS A 90 6.68 0.26 1.86
N PRO A 91 6.55 0.50 3.18
CA PRO A 91 6.78 -0.54 4.17
C PRO A 91 5.84 -1.72 3.90
N ASN A 92 6.36 -2.95 3.93
CA ASN A 92 5.66 -4.21 3.63
C ASN A 92 5.18 -4.40 2.18
N GLN A 93 5.69 -3.62 1.22
CA GLN A 93 5.38 -3.82 -0.19
C GLN A 93 5.94 -5.17 -0.70
N ILE A 94 5.05 -6.02 -1.21
CA ILE A 94 5.38 -7.33 -1.77
C ILE A 94 5.61 -7.21 -3.27
N ASN A 95 4.72 -6.54 -3.99
CA ASN A 95 4.75 -6.48 -5.45
C ASN A 95 5.37 -5.18 -5.97
N PHE A 96 6.30 -5.35 -6.91
CA PHE A 96 6.95 -4.25 -7.62
C PHE A 96 6.53 -4.26 -9.08
N PHE A 97 6.02 -3.13 -9.55
CA PHE A 97 5.46 -3.05 -10.89
C PHE A 97 6.24 -2.10 -11.81
N LYS A 98 6.26 -2.46 -13.09
CA LYS A 98 6.57 -1.54 -14.21
C LYS A 98 5.25 -1.10 -14.84
N SER A 99 5.21 0.09 -15.43
CA SER A 99 3.96 0.58 -16.07
C SER A 99 3.42 -0.38 -17.13
N LYS A 100 4.29 -1.06 -17.90
CA LYS A 100 3.87 -2.05 -18.90
C LYS A 100 3.21 -3.28 -18.27
N ASN A 101 3.76 -3.77 -17.15
CA ASN A 101 3.24 -4.96 -16.47
C ASN A 101 1.82 -4.73 -15.97
N ILE A 102 1.54 -3.56 -15.39
CA ILE A 102 0.20 -3.24 -14.87
C ILE A 102 -0.83 -3.18 -16.00
N MET A 103 -0.51 -2.53 -17.12
CA MET A 103 -1.42 -2.46 -18.26
C MET A 103 -1.75 -3.86 -18.79
N PHE A 104 -0.73 -4.70 -18.93
CA PHE A 104 -0.91 -6.08 -19.37
C PHE A 104 -1.79 -6.88 -18.41
N LEU A 105 -1.57 -6.78 -17.10
CA LEU A 105 -2.38 -7.46 -16.09
C LEU A 105 -3.86 -7.03 -16.16
N ILE A 106 -4.11 -5.73 -16.29
CA ILE A 106 -5.47 -5.20 -16.43
C ILE A 106 -6.17 -5.81 -17.65
N GLU A 107 -5.50 -5.81 -18.80
CA GLU A 107 -6.05 -6.36 -20.05
C GLU A 107 -6.31 -7.87 -19.95
N GLN A 108 -5.39 -8.64 -19.34
CA GLN A 108 -5.55 -10.08 -19.15
C GLN A 108 -6.76 -10.46 -18.28
N HIS A 109 -7.11 -9.62 -17.31
CA HIS A 109 -8.23 -9.85 -16.41
C HIS A 109 -9.54 -9.22 -16.89
N GLY A 110 -9.64 -8.87 -18.18
CA GLY A 110 -10.89 -8.41 -18.80
C GLY A 110 -11.25 -6.97 -18.44
N PHE A 111 -10.25 -6.15 -18.12
CA PHE A 111 -10.44 -4.74 -17.84
C PHE A 111 -9.87 -3.86 -18.95
N GLN A 112 -10.49 -2.70 -19.16
CA GLN A 112 -10.04 -1.69 -20.10
C GLN A 112 -9.67 -0.40 -19.36
N MET A 113 -8.51 0.16 -19.68
CA MET A 113 -8.12 1.48 -19.16
C MET A 113 -8.97 2.56 -19.84
N VAL A 114 -9.63 3.40 -19.04
CA VAL A 114 -10.42 4.56 -19.51
C VAL A 114 -9.58 5.83 -19.47
N LYS A 115 -8.89 6.07 -18.35
CA LYS A 115 -8.13 7.31 -18.13
C LYS A 115 -6.87 7.04 -17.34
N ARG A 116 -5.86 7.88 -17.58
CA ARG A 116 -4.60 7.90 -16.82
C ARG A 116 -4.32 9.33 -16.36
N LYS A 117 -4.15 9.54 -15.06
CA LYS A 117 -3.96 10.89 -14.47
C LYS A 117 -2.54 11.43 -14.64
N SER A 118 -1.50 10.59 -14.74
CA SER A 118 -0.12 11.08 -14.95
C SER A 118 0.76 10.12 -15.74
N ARG A 119 1.48 10.67 -16.73
CA ARG A 119 2.47 9.94 -17.54
C ARG A 119 3.89 10.01 -16.98
N PHE A 120 4.20 11.01 -16.18
CA PHE A 120 5.57 11.30 -15.70
C PHE A 120 5.79 11.00 -14.22
N SER A 121 4.71 10.83 -13.44
CA SER A 121 4.79 10.50 -12.02
C SER A 121 5.28 9.05 -11.79
N THR A 122 6.02 8.83 -10.70
CA THR A 122 6.35 7.50 -10.16
C THR A 122 5.13 6.78 -9.56
N GLN A 123 4.02 7.50 -9.40
CA GLN A 123 2.72 6.96 -9.04
C GLN A 123 1.82 6.91 -10.27
N LEU A 124 1.36 5.71 -10.62
CA LEU A 124 0.45 5.48 -11.72
C LEU A 124 -0.97 5.41 -11.21
N SER A 125 -1.77 6.43 -11.52
CA SER A 125 -3.20 6.44 -11.22
C SER A 125 -4.00 6.25 -12.50
N LEU A 126 -4.83 5.21 -12.51
CA LEU A 126 -5.65 4.75 -13.63
C LEU A 126 -7.12 4.71 -13.21
N THR A 127 -7.99 5.04 -14.16
CA THR A 127 -9.41 4.70 -14.09
C THR A 127 -9.64 3.53 -15.04
N ILE A 128 -10.10 2.42 -14.50
CA ILE A 128 -10.20 1.13 -15.16
C ILE A 128 -11.68 0.73 -15.21
N ARG A 129 -12.13 0.17 -16.34
CA ARG A 129 -13.49 -0.28 -16.58
C ARG A 129 -13.54 -1.78 -16.77
N ARG A 130 -14.56 -2.44 -16.22
CA ARG A 130 -14.86 -3.85 -16.52
C ARG A 130 -15.49 -3.99 -17.92
N VAL A 131 -14.95 -4.88 -18.74
CA VAL A 131 -15.48 -5.26 -20.06
C VAL A 131 -16.32 -6.54 -19.97
#